data_AF-A0A2R7NI73-F1
#
_entry.id   AF-A0A2R7NI73-F1
#
_cell.length_a   1.000
_cell.length_b   1.000
_cell.length_c   1.000
_cell.angle_alpha   90.00
_cell.angle_beta   90.00
_cell.angle_gamma   90.00
#
_symmetry.space_group_name_H-M   'P 1'
#
loop_
_entity.id
_entity.type
_entity.pdbx_description
1 polymer ?
#
loop_
_entity_poly.entity_id
_entity_poly.type
_entity_poly.pdbx_seq_one_letter_code
_entity_poly.pdbx_strand_id
1 'polypeptide(L)'
;MIEIGVDKGILVKILGQDISRGMAQLPPAGPEQPAKMQAVIEVAPHGRVRITYRLNRSPRRKVNLWFWTAFHAVAEPLPEDQPSDAPDPSHQQD
;
A
#
# COMPACT_ATOMS: atom_id res chain seq x y z
N MET A 1 -5.03 -27.03 -10.61
CA MET A 1 -5.27 -26.01 -11.66
C MET A 1 -6.20 -24.99 -11.02
N ILE A 2 -5.72 -23.85 -10.53
CA ILE A 2 -5.18 -22.69 -11.26
C ILE A 2 -4.01 -22.08 -10.47
N GLU A 3 -2.92 -21.74 -11.18
CA GLU A 3 -1.83 -20.89 -10.67
C GLU A 3 -2.35 -19.48 -10.42
N ILE A 4 -2.21 -18.96 -9.21
CA ILE A 4 -2.13 -17.51 -9.00
C ILE A 4 -0.89 -17.28 -8.16
N GLY A 5 0.22 -17.06 -8.86
CA GLY A 5 1.43 -16.53 -8.25
C GLY A 5 1.04 -15.32 -7.42
N VAL A 6 1.18 -15.44 -6.10
CA VAL A 6 1.12 -14.27 -5.23
C VAL A 6 2.35 -13.48 -5.63
N ASP A 7 2.17 -12.55 -6.56
CA ASP A 7 3.20 -11.62 -6.97
C ASP A 7 3.48 -10.77 -5.74
N LYS A 8 4.37 -11.24 -4.86
CA LYS A 8 4.77 -10.49 -3.67
C LYS A 8 5.72 -9.36 -4.07
N GLY A 9 6.08 -9.26 -5.36
CA GLY A 9 7.07 -8.35 -5.88
C GLY A 9 8.36 -8.44 -5.06
N ILE A 10 8.86 -7.29 -4.61
CA ILE A 10 10.03 -7.22 -3.74
C ILE A 10 9.71 -7.36 -2.25
N LEU A 11 8.45 -7.60 -1.86
CA LEU A 11 8.05 -7.69 -0.44
C LEU A 11 8.85 -8.74 0.33
N VAL A 12 9.21 -9.85 -0.33
CA VAL A 12 10.05 -10.91 0.25
C VAL A 12 11.49 -10.47 0.55
N LYS A 13 11.93 -9.36 -0.05
CA LYS A 13 13.25 -8.75 0.14
C LYS A 13 13.23 -7.59 1.16
N ILE A 14 12.05 -7.16 1.58
CA ILE A 14 11.88 -6.06 2.54
C ILE A 14 11.88 -6.64 3.95
N LEU A 15 12.65 -6.02 4.85
CA LEU A 15 12.68 -6.42 6.25
C LEU A 15 11.36 -6.11 6.96
N GLY A 16 10.99 -6.95 7.93
CA GLY A 16 9.77 -6.73 8.72
C GLY A 16 9.72 -5.38 9.42
N GLN A 17 10.88 -4.82 9.78
CA GLN A 17 11.00 -3.48 10.36
C GLN A 17 10.57 -2.38 9.37
N ASP A 18 10.98 -2.48 8.10
CA ASP A 18 10.57 -1.55 7.05
C ASP A 18 9.08 -1.64 6.76
N ILE A 19 8.54 -2.86 6.68
CA ILE A 19 7.09 -3.10 6.54
C ILE A 19 6.33 -2.45 7.70
N SER A 20 6.85 -2.57 8.92
CA SER A 20 6.25 -1.99 10.12
C SER A 20 6.31 -0.46 10.10
N ARG A 21 7.42 0.12 9.62
CA ARG A 21 7.57 1.57 9.44
C ARG A 21 6.57 2.12 8.41
N GLY A 22 6.36 1.41 7.30
CA GLY A 22 5.33 1.78 6.32
C GLY A 22 3.92 1.67 6.89
N MET A 23 3.65 0.65 7.70
CA MET A 23 2.37 0.49 8.39
C MET A 23 2.12 1.60 9.42
N ALA A 24 3.16 2.09 10.08
CA ALA A 24 3.06 3.20 11.04
C ALA A 24 2.67 4.55 10.40
N GLN A 25 2.81 4.68 9.07
CA GLN A 25 2.32 5.85 8.32
C GLN A 25 0.83 5.75 7.99
N LEU A 26 0.24 4.56 8.10
CA LEU A 26 -1.18 4.36 7.85
C LEU A 26 -1.99 4.71 9.09
N PRO A 27 -3.23 5.19 8.90
CA PRO A 27 -4.15 5.33 10.02
C PRO A 27 -4.42 3.97 10.67
N PRO A 28 -4.89 3.97 11.94
CA PRO A 28 -5.29 2.75 12.63
C PRO A 28 -6.27 1.92 11.80
N ALA A 29 -6.01 0.61 11.71
CA ALA A 29 -6.88 -0.29 10.97
C ALA A 29 -8.28 -0.31 11.58
N GLY A 30 -9.30 -0.06 10.77
CA GLY A 30 -10.68 0.03 11.22
C GLY A 30 -11.67 -0.15 10.08
N PRO A 31 -12.96 -0.39 10.38
CA PRO A 31 -13.99 -0.66 9.38
C PRO A 31 -14.26 0.51 8.43
N GLU A 32 -13.91 1.73 8.83
CA GLU A 32 -14.05 2.95 8.03
C GLU A 32 -12.91 3.14 7.01
N GLN A 33 -11.86 2.34 7.12
CA GLN A 33 -10.70 2.43 6.23
C GLN A 33 -10.95 1.68 4.92
N PRO A 34 -10.33 2.13 3.81
CA PRO A 34 -10.43 1.43 2.55
C PRO A 34 -9.81 0.03 2.64
N ALA A 35 -10.30 -0.89 1.82
CA ALA A 35 -9.83 -2.28 1.82
C ALA A 35 -8.33 -2.43 1.50
N LYS A 36 -7.74 -1.42 0.84
CA LYS A 36 -6.32 -1.36 0.49
C LYS A 36 -5.79 0.05 0.71
N MET A 37 -4.57 0.15 1.24
CA MET A 37 -3.83 1.40 1.35
C MET A 37 -2.39 1.18 0.90
N GLN A 38 -1.74 2.25 0.49
CA GLN A 38 -0.36 2.23 0.04
C GLN A 38 0.47 3.13 0.96
N ALA A 39 1.67 2.69 1.31
CA ALA A 39 2.66 3.54 1.95
C ALA A 39 3.96 3.46 1.16
N VAL A 40 4.63 4.60 1.02
CA VAL A 40 5.90 4.70 0.32
C VAL A 40 6.99 4.90 1.36
N ILE A 41 7.98 4.01 1.36
CA ILE A 41 9.10 4.03 2.30
C ILE A 41 10.42 3.88 1.55
N GLU A 42 11.50 4.30 2.19
CA GLU A 42 12.86 4.18 1.64
C GLU A 42 13.59 3.01 2.29
N VAL A 43 13.83 1.94 1.54
CA VAL A 43 14.41 0.67 2.02
C VAL A 43 15.79 0.50 1.41
N ALA A 44 16.85 0.51 2.21
CA ALA A 44 18.18 0.16 1.71
C ALA A 44 18.30 -1.37 1.51
N PRO A 45 18.92 -1.86 0.41
CA PRO A 45 19.53 -1.14 -0.71
C PRO A 45 18.57 -0.90 -1.89
N HIS A 46 17.28 -1.17 -1.74
CA HIS A 46 16.28 -1.15 -2.81
C HIS A 46 15.76 0.25 -3.19
N GLY A 47 16.09 1.29 -2.42
CA GLY A 47 15.64 2.65 -2.65
C GLY A 47 14.18 2.86 -2.23
N ARG A 48 13.43 3.67 -2.98
CA ARG A 48 12.04 3.99 -2.69
C ARG A 48 11.13 2.80 -3.07
N VAL A 49 10.29 2.37 -2.14
CA VAL A 49 9.44 1.20 -2.28
C VAL A 49 8.02 1.55 -1.88
N ARG A 50 7.06 1.24 -2.75
CA ARG A 50 5.64 1.33 -2.48
C ARG A 50 5.12 -0.01 -1.99
N ILE A 51 4.70 -0.05 -0.73
CA ILE A 51 4.09 -1.23 -0.11
C ILE A 51 2.57 -1.06 -0.13
N THR A 52 1.87 -2.05 -0.65
CA THR A 52 0.40 -2.12 -0.60
C THR A 52 -0.02 -3.01 0.57
N TYR A 53 -0.78 -2.41 1.48
CA TYR A 53 -1.38 -3.04 2.63
C TYR A 53 -2.85 -3.32 2.34
N ARG A 54 -3.31 -4.50 2.75
CA ARG A 54 -4.72 -4.87 2.74
C ARG A 54 -5.27 -4.78 4.15
N LEU A 55 -6.45 -4.18 4.29
CA LEU A 55 -7.22 -4.22 5.52
C LEU A 55 -7.78 -5.63 5.68
N ASN A 56 -7.40 -6.30 6.75
CA ASN A 56 -7.90 -7.62 7.11
C ASN A 56 -8.70 -7.55 8.40
N ARG A 57 -9.71 -8.42 8.47
CA ARG A 57 -10.57 -8.61 9.63
C ARG A 57 -10.40 -10.03 10.12
N SER A 58 -9.97 -10.19 11.36
CA SER A 58 -9.99 -11.49 12.04
C SER A 58 -11.09 -11.48 13.12
N PRO A 59 -12.08 -12.39 13.03
CA PRO A 59 -13.09 -12.50 14.06
C PRO A 59 -12.45 -13.07 15.33
N ARG A 60 -12.42 -12.28 16.41
CA ARG A 60 -12.14 -12.79 17.76
C ARG A 60 -13.46 -12.92 18.53
N ARG A 61 -13.52 -13.86 19.47
CA ARG A 61 -14.74 -14.23 20.23
C ARG A 61 -15.58 -13.06 20.77
N LYS A 62 -14.99 -11.90 21.05
CA LYS A 62 -15.70 -10.72 21.60
C LYS A 62 -15.58 -9.45 20.76
N VAL A 63 -14.65 -9.38 19.81
CA VAL A 63 -14.36 -8.17 19.01
C VAL A 63 -13.84 -8.56 17.63
N ASN A 64 -14.11 -7.75 16.61
CA ASN A 64 -13.45 -7.88 15.32
C ASN A 64 -12.10 -7.17 15.36
N LEU A 65 -11.01 -7.91 15.17
CA LEU A 65 -9.67 -7.33 15.08
C LEU A 65 -9.42 -6.91 13.64
N TRP A 66 -9.24 -5.61 13.44
CA TRP A 66 -8.83 -5.03 12.18
C TRP A 66 -7.32 -4.81 12.20
N PHE A 67 -6.64 -5.20 11.12
CA PHE A 67 -5.19 -5.02 11.00
C PHE A 67 -4.79 -4.89 9.54
N TRP A 68 -3.71 -4.14 9.31
CA TRP A 68 -3.08 -4.05 8.00
C TRP A 68 -2.18 -5.25 7.76
N THR A 69 -2.17 -5.76 6.53
CA THR A 69 -1.22 -6.80 6.11
C THR A 69 -0.60 -6.40 4.79
N ALA A 70 0.72 -6.28 4.74
CA ALA A 70 1.44 -6.09 3.49
C ALA A 70 1.28 -7.35 2.62
N PHE A 71 0.78 -7.18 1.40
CA PHE A 71 0.60 -8.31 0.48
C PHE A 71 1.35 -8.13 -0.84
N HIS A 72 1.77 -6.91 -1.16
CA HIS A 72 2.48 -6.59 -2.39
C HIS A 72 3.43 -5.41 -2.15
N ALA A 73 4.62 -5.45 -2.73
CA ALA A 73 5.53 -4.31 -2.73
C ALA A 73 6.30 -4.22 -4.04
N VAL A 74 6.47 -2.99 -4.52
CA VAL A 74 7.22 -2.68 -5.75
C VAL A 74 8.22 -1.57 -5.46
N ALA A 75 9.42 -1.68 -6.02
CA ALA A 75 10.33 -0.55 -6.07
C ALA A 75 9.64 0.54 -6.89
N GLU A 76 9.39 1.68 -6.26
CA GLU A 76 8.83 2.84 -6.92
C GLU A 76 10.01 3.61 -7.51
N PRO A 77 10.22 3.61 -8.83
CA PRO A 77 11.08 4.62 -9.42
C PRO A 77 10.44 5.98 -9.11
N LEU A 78 11.24 6.96 -8.67
CA LEU A 78 10.81 8.34 -8.45
C LEU A 78 9.83 8.76 -9.56
N PRO A 79 8.63 9.28 -9.23
CA PRO A 79 7.70 9.73 -10.25
C PRO A 79 8.33 10.94 -10.93
N GLU A 80 8.96 10.73 -12.08
CA GLU A 80 9.53 11.80 -12.91
C GLU A 80 8.41 12.60 -13.61
N ASP A 81 7.17 12.08 -13.62
CA ASP A 81 6.04 12.73 -14.29
C ASP A 81 4.72 12.41 -13.56
N GLN A 82 4.31 13.28 -12.62
CA GLN A 82 2.88 13.45 -12.36
C GLN A 82 2.40 14.50 -13.36
N PRO A 83 1.66 14.16 -14.44
CA PRO A 83 0.84 15.18 -15.07
C PRO A 83 -0.12 15.65 -13.97
N SER A 84 -0.18 16.98 -13.81
CA SER A 84 -1.15 17.66 -12.96
C SER A 84 -2.57 17.40 -13.47
N ASP A 85 -3.07 16.17 -13.32
CA ASP A 85 -4.47 15.80 -13.46
C ASP A 85 -5.24 16.25 -12.20
N ALA A 86 -5.01 17.49 -11.79
CA ALA A 86 -6.14 18.27 -11.34
C ALA A 86 -6.87 18.61 -12.65
N PRO A 87 -8.13 18.18 -12.86
CA PRO A 87 -8.89 18.71 -13.96
C PRO A 87 -8.96 20.22 -13.75
N ASP A 88 -8.30 21.00 -14.61
CA ASP A 88 -8.61 22.41 -14.76
C ASP A 88 -10.00 22.45 -15.42
N PRO A 89 -11.07 22.89 -14.72
CA PRO A 89 -12.40 22.88 -15.30
C PRO A 89 -12.64 24.07 -16.26
N SER A 90 -11.60 24.75 -16.77
CA SER A 90 -11.77 26.07 -17.40
C SER A 90 -11.69 26.07 -18.93
N HIS A 91 -11.72 24.93 -19.61
CA HIS A 91 -11.82 24.88 -21.08
C HIS A 91 -13.07 24.10 -21.54
N GLN A 92 -14.24 24.66 -21.22
CA GLN A 92 -15.46 24.41 -21.98
C GLN A 92 -15.87 25.73 -22.65
N GLN A 93 -15.25 26.02 -23.80
CA GLN A 93 -15.80 26.93 -24.79
C GLN A 93 -16.43 26.06 -25.89
N ASP A 94 -17.74 26.11 -26.01
CA ASP A 94 -18.46 26.44 -27.26
C ASP A 94 -19.89 26.91 -26.91
#